data_AF-A0A292YD46-F1
#
_entry.id   AF-A0A292YD46-F1
#
_cell.length_a   1.000
_cell.length_b   1.000
_cell.length_c   1.000
_cell.angle_alpha   90.00
_cell.angle_beta   90.00
_cell.angle_gamma   90.00
#
_symmetry.space_group_name_H-M   'P 1'
#
loop_
_entity.id
_entity.type
_entity.pdbx_description
1 polymer ?
#
loop_
_entity_poly.entity_id
_entity_poly.type
_entity_poly.pdbx_seq_one_letter_code
_entity_poly.pdbx_strand_id
1 'polypeptide(L)'
;MSESRLISTRIEKEYDPVQNEWTAEIEFVVHKSALFSGFLAEIPPMQLHTLICLSLFMKENGKIEISTADLARALGVSFDQARKRIDSLLSFRYRDKPVVHMNKVQETNEDTRLTLSILPVSPVTLMDERESKAAESFSSKNSEYLFEYLRMMLGASTLSDQEKELLVTLQNYPYELPPQVIEVLIEHVMEYKETFDRPYLMTIAHSWSISGIYTKEQAMRWIRETKKLSPQVMTENSPETYLLQYLRERIKKQPSAVQINMIFQLLEEPFKLEPGCIEVLIDHVTTQIAISKGKPDFPKKYVEVIVQDWLEREVRTREAAIKEVEEWNQRYSMKPLDVYGTKERFSILPKSKTSSKVKSEYLEELRKAGLK
;
A
#
# COMPACT_ATOMS: atom_id res chain seq x y z
N MET A 1 -22.52 -23.23 9.95
CA MET A 1 -21.91 -24.22 9.02
C MET A 1 -20.44 -24.30 9.39
N SER A 2 -19.88 -25.48 9.58
CA SER A 2 -18.52 -25.66 10.11
C SER A 2 -17.47 -24.98 9.23
N GLU A 3 -16.67 -24.12 9.85
CA GLU A 3 -15.59 -23.38 9.21
C GLU A 3 -14.55 -24.36 8.66
N SER A 4 -14.35 -24.34 7.34
CA SER A 4 -13.51 -25.34 6.67
C SER A 4 -12.05 -24.90 6.64
N ARG A 5 -11.38 -24.96 7.80
CA ARG A 5 -9.91 -24.88 7.89
C ARG A 5 -9.31 -25.99 7.06
N LEU A 6 -8.37 -25.72 6.16
CA LEU A 6 -7.75 -26.74 5.30
C LEU A 6 -6.43 -27.23 5.89
N ILE A 7 -5.58 -26.29 6.28
CA ILE A 7 -4.29 -26.52 6.93
C ILE A 7 -4.16 -25.56 8.10
N SER A 8 -3.48 -25.98 9.16
CA SER A 8 -3.15 -25.14 10.31
C SER A 8 -1.83 -25.57 10.93
N THR A 9 -1.17 -24.66 11.61
CA THR A 9 -0.01 -24.98 12.44
C THR A 9 -0.40 -24.83 13.90
N ARG A 10 -0.14 -25.85 14.71
CA ARG A 10 -0.36 -25.84 16.15
C ARG A 10 0.98 -25.75 16.87
N ILE A 11 1.06 -24.92 17.90
CA ILE A 11 2.23 -24.82 18.77
C ILE A 11 1.75 -25.23 20.16
N GLU A 12 2.18 -26.40 20.62
CA GLU A 12 1.95 -26.86 21.98
C GLU A 12 3.21 -26.57 22.80
N LYS A 13 3.06 -25.88 23.93
CA LYS A 13 4.17 -25.59 24.83
C LYS A 13 4.02 -26.39 26.11
N GLU A 14 5.08 -27.09 26.46
CA GLU A 14 5.17 -27.83 27.71
C GLU A 14 6.32 -27.25 28.54
N TYR A 15 6.09 -27.09 29.84
CA TYR A 15 7.12 -26.66 30.78
C TYR A 15 7.64 -27.90 31.50
N ASP A 16 8.92 -28.22 31.32
CA ASP A 16 9.56 -29.30 32.06
C ASP A 16 10.13 -28.74 33.38
N PRO A 17 9.52 -29.03 34.54
CA PRO A 17 9.99 -28.52 35.82
C PRO A 17 11.31 -29.16 36.27
N VAL A 18 11.70 -30.31 35.70
CA VAL A 18 12.94 -31.01 36.04
C VAL A 18 14.12 -30.32 35.38
N GLN A 19 13.97 -29.93 34.11
CA GLN A 19 15.01 -29.22 33.36
C GLN A 19 14.91 -27.69 33.51
N ASN A 20 13.78 -27.19 34.01
CA ASN A 20 13.49 -25.76 34.10
C ASN A 20 13.54 -25.10 32.70
N GLU A 21 13.04 -25.81 31.69
CA GLU A 21 13.04 -25.41 30.28
C GLU A 21 11.62 -25.49 29.70
N TRP A 22 11.33 -24.60 28.75
CA TRP A 22 10.12 -24.67 27.93
C TRP A 22 10.42 -25.43 26.65
N THR A 23 9.70 -26.51 26.40
CA THR A 23 9.71 -27.21 25.12
C THR A 23 8.50 -26.76 24.31
N ALA A 24 8.69 -26.60 23.00
CA ALA A 24 7.61 -26.27 22.08
C ALA A 24 7.56 -27.34 20.99
N GLU A 25 6.40 -27.97 20.82
CA GLU A 25 6.11 -28.89 19.74
C GLU A 25 5.27 -28.16 18.68
N ILE A 26 5.77 -28.16 17.45
CA ILE A 26 5.11 -27.50 16.32
C ILE A 26 4.56 -28.59 15.40
N GLU A 27 3.23 -28.63 15.28
CA GLU A 27 2.54 -29.59 14.42
C GLU A 27 1.99 -28.90 13.17
N PHE A 28 2.24 -29.50 12.00
CA PHE A 28 1.52 -29.15 10.78
C PHE A 28 0.30 -30.06 10.64
N VAL A 29 -0.89 -29.49 10.79
CA VAL A 29 -2.17 -30.22 10.78
C VAL A 29 -2.87 -30.02 9.46
N VAL A 30 -3.11 -31.11 8.73
CA VAL A 30 -3.95 -31.14 7.53
C VAL A 30 -5.35 -31.60 7.92
N HIS A 31 -6.34 -30.75 7.73
CA HIS A 31 -7.73 -31.04 8.06
C HIS A 31 -8.39 -31.90 6.99
N LYS A 32 -9.38 -32.70 7.37
CA LYS A 32 -10.14 -33.58 6.46
C LYS A 32 -10.81 -32.82 5.31
N SER A 33 -11.22 -31.58 5.55
CA SER A 33 -11.73 -30.63 4.55
C SER A 33 -10.75 -30.38 3.39
N ALA A 34 -9.44 -30.45 3.60
CA ALA A 34 -8.43 -30.28 2.55
C ALA A 34 -8.59 -31.31 1.43
N LEU A 35 -8.98 -32.54 1.78
CA LEU A 35 -9.22 -33.63 0.82
C LEU A 35 -10.37 -33.31 -0.15
N PHE A 36 -11.42 -32.66 0.35
CA PHE A 36 -12.62 -32.38 -0.45
C PHE A 36 -12.63 -30.99 -1.09
N SER A 37 -11.75 -30.10 -0.63
CA SER A 37 -11.71 -28.70 -1.10
C SER A 37 -11.13 -28.53 -2.50
N GLY A 38 -10.29 -29.48 -2.95
CA GLY A 38 -9.45 -29.36 -4.14
C GLY A 38 -8.02 -28.87 -3.84
N PHE A 39 -7.78 -28.34 -2.63
CA PHE A 39 -6.47 -27.78 -2.24
C PHE A 39 -5.30 -28.74 -2.44
N LEU A 40 -5.42 -29.98 -1.95
CA LEU A 40 -4.34 -30.98 -2.07
C LEU A 40 -4.10 -31.44 -3.51
N ALA A 41 -5.10 -31.29 -4.39
CA ALA A 41 -4.95 -31.59 -5.81
C ALA A 41 -4.34 -30.41 -6.58
N GLU A 42 -4.61 -29.17 -6.15
CA GLU A 42 -4.12 -27.96 -6.79
C GLU A 42 -2.69 -27.59 -6.38
N ILE A 43 -2.32 -27.81 -5.11
CA ILE A 43 -0.97 -27.49 -4.62
C ILE A 43 0.05 -28.50 -5.16
N PRO A 44 1.08 -28.07 -5.90
CA PRO A 44 2.16 -28.93 -6.34
C PRO A 44 2.88 -29.59 -5.14
N PRO A 45 3.29 -30.87 -5.24
CA PRO A 45 3.98 -31.58 -4.15
C PRO A 45 5.20 -30.85 -3.59
N MET A 46 5.94 -30.18 -4.48
CA MET A 46 7.12 -29.38 -4.11
C MET A 46 6.75 -28.17 -3.24
N GLN A 47 5.64 -27.50 -3.54
CA GLN A 47 5.15 -26.35 -2.79
C GLN A 47 4.56 -26.79 -1.45
N LEU A 48 3.83 -27.91 -1.42
CA LEU A 48 3.34 -28.50 -0.17
C LEU A 48 4.48 -28.89 0.78
N HIS A 49 5.53 -29.55 0.27
CA HIS A 49 6.71 -29.87 1.07
C HIS A 49 7.39 -28.60 1.62
N THR A 50 7.52 -27.56 0.79
CA THR A 50 8.09 -26.27 1.21
C THR A 50 7.24 -25.61 2.28
N LEU A 51 5.91 -25.65 2.14
CA LEU A 51 4.96 -25.11 3.10
C LEU A 51 5.02 -25.83 4.45
N ILE A 52 5.13 -27.16 4.44
CA ILE A 52 5.32 -27.97 5.65
C ILE A 52 6.62 -27.55 6.36
N CYS A 53 7.75 -27.50 5.64
CA CYS A 53 9.01 -27.10 6.24
C CYS A 53 8.92 -25.69 6.84
N LEU A 54 8.37 -24.72 6.11
CA LEU A 54 8.21 -23.35 6.60
C LEU A 54 7.34 -23.27 7.87
N SER A 55 6.28 -24.07 7.93
CA SER A 55 5.38 -24.09 9.10
C SER A 55 6.07 -24.57 10.38
N LEU A 56 7.07 -25.43 10.27
CA LEU A 56 7.85 -25.93 11.41
C LEU A 56 8.82 -24.88 11.98
N PHE A 57 9.09 -23.80 11.25
CA PHE A 57 9.88 -22.66 11.72
C PHE A 57 9.00 -21.49 12.22
N MET A 58 7.69 -21.72 12.37
CA MET A 58 6.77 -20.69 12.83
C MET A 58 6.98 -20.40 14.32
N LYS A 59 7.13 -19.13 14.66
CA LYS A 59 7.21 -18.65 16.05
C LYS A 59 5.80 -18.44 16.62
N GLU A 60 5.76 -18.18 17.93
CA GLU A 60 4.53 -17.97 18.71
C GLU A 60 3.62 -16.87 18.16
N ASN A 61 4.20 -15.89 17.46
CA ASN A 61 3.48 -14.76 16.85
C ASN A 61 2.93 -15.07 15.45
N GLY A 62 3.02 -16.32 14.98
CA GLY A 62 2.62 -16.72 13.63
C GLY A 62 3.57 -16.24 12.52
N LYS A 63 4.70 -15.61 12.87
CA LYS A 63 5.75 -15.22 11.92
C LYS A 63 6.79 -16.32 11.81
N ILE A 64 7.30 -16.47 10.61
CA ILE A 64 8.41 -17.38 10.29
C ILE A 64 9.62 -16.50 10.07
N GLU A 65 10.64 -16.68 10.89
CA GLU A 65 11.92 -15.99 10.78
C GLU A 65 12.99 -17.03 10.50
N ILE A 66 13.28 -17.24 9.22
CA ILE A 66 14.22 -18.28 8.77
C ILE A 66 15.17 -17.73 7.71
N SER A 67 16.44 -18.13 7.79
CA SER A 67 17.39 -17.87 6.71
C SER A 67 17.11 -18.80 5.53
N THR A 68 17.42 -18.36 4.31
CA THR A 68 17.28 -19.23 3.12
C THR A 68 18.21 -20.44 3.21
N ALA A 69 19.34 -20.32 3.89
CA ALA A 69 20.29 -21.41 4.11
C ALA A 69 19.74 -22.49 5.05
N ASP A 70 19.06 -22.10 6.13
CA ASP A 70 18.42 -23.05 7.05
C ASP A 70 17.24 -23.76 6.38
N LEU A 71 16.46 -23.04 5.57
CA LEU A 71 15.41 -23.66 4.77
C LEU A 71 15.99 -24.67 3.76
N ALA A 72 17.08 -24.32 3.09
CA ALA A 72 17.76 -25.20 2.13
C ALA A 72 18.25 -26.49 2.82
N ARG A 73 18.83 -26.36 4.02
CA ARG A 73 19.26 -27.50 4.85
C ARG A 73 18.08 -28.38 5.24
N ALA A 74 16.97 -27.79 5.70
CA ALA A 74 15.76 -28.52 6.09
C ALA A 74 15.11 -29.26 4.91
N LEU A 75 15.11 -28.65 3.72
CA LEU A 75 14.57 -29.23 2.49
C LEU A 75 15.52 -30.24 1.81
N GLY A 76 16.79 -30.30 2.23
CA GLY A 76 17.81 -31.12 1.58
C GLY A 76 18.12 -30.67 0.14
N VAL A 77 18.11 -29.37 -0.14
CA VAL A 77 18.32 -28.79 -1.48
C VAL A 77 19.40 -27.72 -1.47
N SER A 78 19.85 -27.29 -2.65
CA SER A 78 20.76 -26.15 -2.75
C SER A 78 20.09 -24.84 -2.38
N PHE A 79 20.89 -23.84 -2.00
CA PHE A 79 20.41 -22.49 -1.66
C PHE A 79 19.54 -21.88 -2.79
N ASP A 80 20.00 -21.98 -4.04
CA ASP A 80 19.24 -21.47 -5.20
C ASP A 80 17.92 -22.19 -5.41
N GLN A 81 17.87 -23.50 -5.13
CA GLN A 81 16.63 -24.28 -5.22
C GLN A 81 15.66 -23.89 -4.11
N ALA A 82 16.14 -23.66 -2.89
CA ALA A 82 15.31 -23.18 -1.79
C ALA A 82 14.68 -21.82 -2.13
N ARG A 83 15.47 -20.88 -2.67
CA ARG A 83 14.97 -19.58 -3.12
C ARG A 83 13.88 -19.71 -4.21
N LYS A 84 14.14 -20.52 -5.24
CA LYS A 84 13.14 -20.79 -6.29
C LYS A 84 11.85 -21.42 -5.74
N ARG A 85 11.95 -22.28 -4.72
CA ARG A 85 10.79 -22.88 -4.05
C ARG A 85 10.01 -21.85 -3.24
N ILE A 86 10.68 -20.95 -2.52
CA ILE A 86 10.03 -19.82 -1.83
C ILE A 86 9.29 -18.95 -2.85
N ASP A 87 9.97 -18.52 -3.92
CA ASP A 87 9.36 -17.66 -4.96
C ASP A 87 8.16 -18.35 -5.62
N SER A 88 8.28 -19.65 -5.90
CA SER A 88 7.17 -20.45 -6.44
C SER A 88 5.99 -20.52 -5.47
N LEU A 89 6.24 -20.74 -4.17
CA LEU A 89 5.19 -20.77 -3.14
C LEU A 89 4.54 -19.39 -2.94
N LEU A 90 5.32 -18.31 -3.00
CA LEU A 90 4.81 -16.92 -2.94
C LEU A 90 3.95 -16.56 -4.15
N SER A 91 4.19 -17.19 -5.31
CA SER A 91 3.37 -17.04 -6.52
C SER A 91 2.11 -17.91 -6.53
N PHE A 92 2.08 -18.97 -5.72
CA PHE A 92 0.95 -19.89 -5.67
C PHE A 92 -0.31 -19.21 -5.12
N ARG A 93 -1.44 -19.44 -5.78
CA ARG A 93 -2.75 -18.95 -5.39
C ARG A 93 -3.71 -20.13 -5.37
N TYR A 94 -4.45 -20.25 -4.27
CA TYR A 94 -5.57 -21.19 -4.19
C TYR A 94 -6.85 -20.37 -4.20
N ARG A 95 -7.72 -20.58 -5.20
CA ARG A 95 -8.93 -19.76 -5.42
C ARG A 95 -8.63 -18.26 -5.40
N ASP A 96 -7.60 -17.86 -6.16
CA ASP A 96 -7.09 -16.50 -6.28
C ASP A 96 -6.53 -15.87 -4.99
N LYS A 97 -6.40 -16.64 -3.89
CA LYS A 97 -5.85 -16.16 -2.62
C LYS A 97 -4.42 -16.65 -2.39
N PRO A 98 -3.50 -15.77 -1.95
CA PRO A 98 -2.14 -16.18 -1.56
C PRO A 98 -2.16 -17.09 -0.34
N VAL A 99 -1.29 -18.11 -0.36
CA VAL A 99 -1.09 -19.03 0.78
C VAL A 99 0.00 -18.52 1.72
N VAL A 100 0.97 -17.77 1.22
CA VAL A 100 2.11 -17.25 1.98
C VAL A 100 2.34 -15.79 1.61
N HIS A 101 2.59 -14.96 2.62
CA HIS A 101 3.05 -13.58 2.46
C HIS A 101 4.50 -13.45 2.91
N MET A 102 5.24 -12.58 2.22
CA MET A 102 6.61 -12.23 2.57
C MET A 102 6.67 -10.79 3.01
N ASN A 103 7.12 -10.57 4.23
CA ASN A 103 7.47 -9.25 4.75
C ASN A 103 9.00 -9.14 4.70
N LYS A 104 9.52 -8.45 3.69
CA LYS A 104 10.96 -8.25 3.57
C LYS A 104 11.39 -7.16 4.56
N VAL A 105 11.89 -7.58 5.72
CA VAL A 105 12.61 -6.68 6.62
C VAL A 105 14.08 -6.75 6.23
N GLN A 106 14.61 -5.67 5.67
CA GLN A 106 16.07 -5.55 5.49
C GLN A 106 16.66 -5.16 6.85
N GLU A 107 17.30 -6.11 7.52
CA GLU A 107 18.21 -5.77 8.61
C GLU A 107 19.53 -5.25 8.03
N THR A 108 20.07 -4.22 8.66
CA THR A 108 21.27 -3.46 8.23
C THR A 108 22.58 -4.25 8.33
N ASN A 109 22.53 -5.55 8.65
CA ASN A 109 23.69 -6.44 8.74
C ASN A 109 23.59 -7.53 7.66
N GLU A 110 24.74 -7.98 7.18
CA GLU A 110 25.00 -8.79 5.97
C GLU A 110 24.23 -10.12 5.82
N ASP A 111 23.33 -10.47 6.75
CA ASP A 111 22.56 -11.71 6.74
C ASP A 111 21.08 -11.42 6.46
N THR A 112 20.66 -11.63 5.21
CA THR A 112 19.28 -11.32 4.79
C THR A 112 18.32 -12.38 5.36
N ARG A 113 17.75 -12.11 6.54
CA ARG A 113 16.69 -12.92 7.11
C ARG A 113 15.36 -12.61 6.42
N LEU A 114 14.64 -13.65 6.02
CA LEU A 114 13.31 -13.52 5.44
C LEU A 114 12.27 -13.66 6.56
N THR A 115 11.40 -12.67 6.71
CA THR A 115 10.21 -12.78 7.55
C THR A 115 9.03 -13.18 6.67
N LEU A 116 8.54 -14.41 6.84
CA LEU A 116 7.41 -14.96 6.10
C LEU A 116 6.22 -15.13 7.04
N SER A 117 5.00 -15.09 6.51
CA SER A 117 3.78 -15.47 7.23
C SER A 117 2.94 -16.41 6.36
N ILE A 118 2.49 -17.53 6.95
CA ILE A 118 1.55 -18.44 6.29
C ILE A 118 0.15 -17.86 6.49
N LEU A 119 -0.58 -17.67 5.40
CA LEU A 119 -1.95 -17.21 5.43
C LEU A 119 -2.93 -18.38 5.51
N PRO A 120 -4.03 -18.24 6.26
CA PRO A 120 -5.10 -19.23 6.24
C PRO A 120 -5.74 -19.31 4.85
N VAL A 121 -5.74 -20.49 4.24
CA VAL A 121 -6.19 -20.68 2.83
C VAL A 121 -7.71 -20.93 2.67
N SER A 122 -8.50 -20.55 3.67
CA SER A 122 -9.98 -20.58 3.69
C SER A 122 -10.42 -19.61 4.81
N PRO A 123 -11.59 -18.94 4.75
CA PRO A 123 -11.89 -17.89 5.72
C PRO A 123 -11.96 -18.56 7.10
N VAL A 124 -11.44 -17.87 8.12
CA VAL A 124 -11.44 -18.22 9.56
C VAL A 124 -10.05 -18.58 10.10
N THR A 125 -9.40 -17.52 10.58
CA THR A 125 -8.85 -17.36 11.94
C THR A 125 -8.31 -18.59 12.67
N LEU A 126 -7.09 -18.44 13.18
CA LEU A 126 -6.65 -19.05 14.45
C LEU A 126 -7.59 -18.54 15.56
N MET A 127 -8.65 -19.28 15.86
CA MET A 127 -9.42 -19.11 17.10
C MET A 127 -9.84 -20.48 17.64
N ASP A 128 -9.71 -20.63 18.94
CA ASP A 128 -10.02 -21.85 19.68
C ASP A 128 -11.53 -22.17 19.56
N GLU A 129 -11.93 -23.44 19.40
CA GLU A 129 -13.35 -23.81 19.22
C GLU A 129 -14.22 -23.55 20.47
N ARG A 130 -13.59 -23.29 21.63
CA ARG A 130 -14.28 -22.76 22.81
C ARG A 130 -14.65 -21.29 22.67
N GLU A 131 -13.99 -20.56 21.78
CA GLU A 131 -14.23 -19.14 21.54
C GLU A 131 -15.27 -18.89 20.45
N SER A 132 -15.57 -19.79 19.50
CA SER A 132 -16.47 -19.48 18.37
C SER A 132 -17.93 -19.16 18.77
N LYS A 133 -18.49 -19.88 19.76
CA LYS A 133 -19.80 -19.53 20.35
C LYS A 133 -19.74 -18.29 21.23
N ALA A 134 -18.59 -18.00 21.83
CA ALA A 134 -18.37 -16.77 22.56
C ALA A 134 -18.20 -15.59 21.58
N ALA A 135 -17.48 -15.76 20.48
CA ALA A 135 -17.06 -14.78 19.49
C ALA A 135 -18.17 -14.36 18.53
N GLU A 136 -19.13 -15.23 18.19
CA GLU A 136 -20.36 -14.75 17.50
C GLU A 136 -21.17 -13.82 18.42
N SER A 137 -21.24 -14.13 19.72
CA SER A 137 -21.87 -13.26 20.71
C SER A 137 -21.01 -12.02 21.03
N PHE A 138 -19.68 -12.13 20.94
CA PHE A 138 -18.71 -11.07 21.23
C PHE A 138 -18.55 -10.10 20.06
N SER A 139 -18.54 -10.60 18.82
CA SER A 139 -18.47 -9.81 17.59
C SER A 139 -19.72 -8.97 17.41
N SER A 140 -20.90 -9.54 17.70
CA SER A 140 -22.16 -8.80 17.69
C SER A 140 -22.15 -7.66 18.73
N LYS A 141 -21.74 -7.96 19.97
CA LYS A 141 -21.63 -6.97 21.06
C LYS A 141 -20.59 -5.88 20.77
N ASN A 142 -19.44 -6.24 20.20
CA ASN A 142 -18.38 -5.29 19.86
C ASN A 142 -18.78 -4.39 18.69
N SER A 143 -19.53 -4.90 17.72
CA SER A 143 -20.06 -4.10 16.62
C SER A 143 -21.10 -3.09 17.13
N GLU A 144 -22.01 -3.55 17.98
CA GLU A 144 -23.07 -2.71 18.57
C GLU A 144 -22.48 -1.58 19.42
N TYR A 145 -21.42 -1.87 20.18
CA TYR A 145 -20.65 -0.86 20.90
C TYR A 145 -20.03 0.19 19.97
N LEU A 146 -19.38 -0.22 18.87
CA LEU A 146 -18.80 0.74 17.92
C LEU A 146 -19.86 1.57 17.20
N PHE A 147 -21.03 1.00 16.93
CA PHE A 147 -22.17 1.73 16.37
C PHE A 147 -22.66 2.80 17.34
N GLU A 148 -22.81 2.46 18.61
CA GLU A 148 -23.20 3.43 19.64
C GLU A 148 -22.15 4.54 19.80
N TYR A 149 -20.87 4.15 19.79
CA TYR A 149 -19.75 5.08 19.90
C TYR A 149 -19.71 6.08 18.74
N LEU A 150 -19.78 5.61 17.48
CA LEU A 150 -19.81 6.49 16.32
C LEU A 150 -21.07 7.36 16.31
N ARG A 151 -22.22 6.81 16.72
CA ARG A 151 -23.47 7.57 16.85
C ARG A 151 -23.33 8.75 17.81
N MET A 152 -22.73 8.51 18.99
CA MET A 152 -22.46 9.55 19.99
C MET A 152 -21.50 10.61 19.45
N MET A 153 -20.44 10.21 18.76
CA MET A 153 -19.46 11.13 18.16
C MET A 153 -20.05 12.02 17.07
N LEU A 154 -20.99 11.51 16.27
CA LEU A 154 -21.67 12.28 15.22
C LEU A 154 -22.85 13.11 15.73
N GLY A 155 -23.30 12.89 16.97
CA GLY A 155 -24.53 13.50 17.49
C GLY A 155 -25.79 13.08 16.72
N ALA A 156 -25.76 11.93 16.04
CA ALA A 156 -26.86 11.43 15.22
C ALA A 156 -27.84 10.58 16.03
N SER A 157 -29.12 10.57 15.67
CA SER A 157 -30.12 9.68 16.30
C SER A 157 -29.96 8.23 15.85
N THR A 158 -29.52 8.02 14.61
CA THR A 158 -29.26 6.71 14.00
C THR A 158 -28.07 6.80 13.04
N LEU A 159 -27.33 5.70 12.90
CA LEU A 159 -26.30 5.55 11.87
C LEU A 159 -26.90 5.04 10.56
N SER A 160 -26.37 5.53 9.45
CA SER A 160 -26.64 4.98 8.12
C SER A 160 -26.08 3.55 8.00
N ASP A 161 -26.70 2.73 7.15
CA ASP A 161 -26.25 1.34 6.97
C ASP A 161 -24.83 1.26 6.39
N GLN A 162 -24.42 2.27 5.61
CA GLN A 162 -23.06 2.38 5.10
C GLN A 162 -22.02 2.65 6.19
N GLU A 163 -22.36 3.38 7.26
CA GLU A 163 -21.46 3.58 8.40
C GLU A 163 -21.33 2.30 9.23
N LYS A 164 -22.42 1.56 9.40
CA LYS A 164 -22.40 0.25 10.06
C LYS A 164 -21.54 -0.73 9.28
N GLU A 165 -21.73 -0.80 7.96
CA GLU A 165 -20.95 -1.67 7.06
C GLU A 165 -19.46 -1.31 7.09
N LEU A 166 -19.12 -0.02 7.15
CA LEU A 166 -17.74 0.44 7.30
C LEU A 166 -17.10 -0.08 8.59
N LEU A 167 -17.77 0.07 9.74
CA LEU A 167 -17.24 -0.40 11.03
C LEU A 167 -17.06 -1.92 11.06
N VAL A 168 -18.01 -2.66 10.49
CA VAL A 168 -17.90 -4.11 10.30
C VAL A 168 -16.70 -4.44 9.40
N THR A 169 -16.46 -3.67 8.34
CA THR A 169 -15.31 -3.86 7.44
C THR A 169 -13.99 -3.63 8.15
N LEU A 170 -13.89 -2.65 9.06
CA LEU A 170 -12.67 -2.37 9.82
C LEU A 170 -12.33 -3.49 10.82
N GLN A 171 -13.35 -4.10 11.43
CA GLN A 171 -13.17 -5.21 12.38
C GLN A 171 -12.82 -6.53 11.68
N ASN A 172 -13.23 -6.67 10.41
CA ASN A 172 -13.02 -7.89 9.64
C ASN A 172 -11.89 -7.71 8.61
N TYR A 173 -11.63 -8.79 7.88
CA TYR A 173 -10.71 -8.77 6.75
C TYR A 173 -11.13 -7.68 5.73
N PRO A 174 -10.19 -6.86 5.21
CA PRO A 174 -8.73 -7.04 5.27
C PRO A 174 -8.00 -6.33 6.42
N TYR A 175 -8.71 -5.61 7.30
CA TYR A 175 -8.07 -4.71 8.26
C TYR A 175 -7.85 -5.36 9.62
N GLU A 176 -8.83 -6.12 10.11
CA GLU A 176 -8.80 -6.85 11.38
C GLU A 176 -8.39 -5.97 12.58
N LEU A 177 -8.90 -4.72 12.62
CA LEU A 177 -8.56 -3.77 13.67
C LEU A 177 -9.41 -4.01 14.94
N PRO A 178 -8.79 -4.06 16.14
CA PRO A 178 -9.55 -4.17 17.39
C PRO A 178 -10.45 -2.96 17.64
N PRO A 179 -11.59 -3.12 18.34
CA PRO A 179 -12.54 -2.03 18.58
C PRO A 179 -11.90 -0.77 19.18
N GLN A 180 -10.97 -0.94 20.12
CA GLN A 180 -10.27 0.17 20.78
C GLN A 180 -9.33 0.93 19.85
N VAL A 181 -8.82 0.28 18.80
CA VAL A 181 -8.02 0.93 17.75
C VAL A 181 -8.95 1.69 16.80
N ILE A 182 -10.11 1.12 16.48
CA ILE A 182 -11.12 1.77 15.64
C ILE A 182 -11.67 3.04 16.32
N GLU A 183 -11.90 3.03 17.64
CA GLU A 183 -12.24 4.25 18.40
C GLU A 183 -11.23 5.37 18.13
N VAL A 184 -9.95 5.09 18.37
CA VAL A 184 -8.85 6.05 18.22
C VAL A 184 -8.74 6.53 16.77
N LEU A 185 -8.98 5.65 15.80
CA LEU A 185 -9.03 6.00 14.39
C LEU A 185 -10.18 6.97 14.08
N ILE A 186 -11.38 6.71 14.60
CA ILE A 186 -12.55 7.58 14.41
C ILE A 186 -12.29 8.95 15.04
N GLU A 187 -11.81 9.00 16.28
CA GLU A 187 -11.45 10.26 16.97
C GLU A 187 -10.46 11.06 16.14
N HIS A 188 -9.42 10.41 15.63
CA HIS A 188 -8.39 11.07 14.84
C HIS A 188 -8.93 11.65 13.52
N VAL A 189 -9.78 10.91 12.81
CA VAL A 189 -10.39 11.37 11.55
C VAL A 189 -11.31 12.56 11.80
N MET A 190 -12.13 12.49 12.86
CA MET A 190 -13.06 13.54 13.25
C MET A 190 -12.32 14.82 13.68
N GLU A 191 -11.25 14.69 14.46
CA GLU A 191 -10.41 15.81 14.89
C GLU A 191 -9.72 16.50 13.70
N TYR A 192 -9.31 15.73 12.68
CA TYR A 192 -8.57 16.27 11.55
C TYR A 192 -9.45 16.88 10.43
N LYS A 193 -10.64 16.31 10.16
CA LYS A 193 -11.51 16.70 9.03
C LYS A 193 -12.79 17.43 9.44
N GLU A 194 -13.08 17.55 10.74
CA GLU A 194 -14.37 18.01 11.30
C GLU A 194 -15.60 17.19 10.85
N THR A 195 -15.40 16.25 9.92
CA THR A 195 -16.42 15.44 9.25
C THR A 195 -15.91 14.02 9.10
N PHE A 196 -16.85 13.06 9.05
CA PHE A 196 -16.52 11.64 8.95
C PHE A 196 -16.17 11.24 7.50
N ASP A 197 -14.93 11.52 7.10
CA ASP A 197 -14.38 11.23 5.77
C ASP A 197 -13.99 9.74 5.65
N ARG A 198 -14.88 8.94 5.03
CA ARG A 198 -14.68 7.48 4.87
C ARG A 198 -13.43 7.12 4.06
N PRO A 199 -13.17 7.72 2.87
CA PRO A 199 -11.92 7.46 2.14
C PRO A 199 -10.67 7.71 2.98
N TYR A 200 -10.64 8.79 3.75
CA TYR A 200 -9.51 9.10 4.61
C TYR A 200 -9.34 8.06 5.72
N LEU A 201 -10.44 7.71 6.40
CA LEU A 201 -10.45 6.68 7.44
C LEU A 201 -9.91 5.35 6.93
N MET A 202 -10.37 4.90 5.76
CA MET A 202 -9.93 3.63 5.15
C MET A 202 -8.45 3.64 4.78
N THR A 203 -7.92 4.79 4.39
CA THR A 203 -6.50 4.96 4.07
C THR A 203 -5.63 4.75 5.32
N ILE A 204 -6.02 5.36 6.45
CA ILE A 204 -5.31 5.20 7.72
C ILE A 204 -5.48 3.78 8.25
N ALA A 205 -6.69 3.21 8.19
CA ALA A 205 -6.94 1.83 8.60
C ALA A 205 -6.05 0.84 7.86
N HIS A 206 -5.87 1.03 6.55
CA HIS A 206 -4.96 0.21 5.74
C HIS A 206 -3.52 0.34 6.21
N SER A 207 -3.05 1.57 6.42
CA SER A 207 -1.71 1.83 6.93
C SER A 207 -1.49 1.17 8.29
N TRP A 208 -2.43 1.28 9.22
CA TRP A 208 -2.32 0.72 10.56
C TRP A 208 -2.32 -0.79 10.57
N SER A 209 -3.17 -1.41 9.75
CA SER A 209 -3.20 -2.86 9.56
C SER A 209 -1.85 -3.39 9.02
N ILE A 210 -1.29 -2.73 7.99
CA ILE A 210 0.03 -3.10 7.44
C ILE A 210 1.15 -2.89 8.47
N SER A 211 1.11 -1.79 9.22
CA SER A 211 2.11 -1.47 10.26
C SER A 211 1.96 -2.30 11.53
N GLY A 212 0.94 -3.17 11.63
CA GLY A 212 0.70 -4.02 12.79
C GLY A 212 0.27 -3.25 14.04
N ILE A 213 -0.48 -2.16 13.86
CA ILE A 213 -1.00 -1.32 14.95
C ILE A 213 -2.34 -1.91 15.41
N TYR A 214 -2.30 -2.72 16.46
CA TYR A 214 -3.46 -3.45 16.99
C TYR A 214 -3.79 -3.12 18.45
N THR A 215 -3.05 -2.22 19.10
CA THR A 215 -3.41 -1.75 20.45
C THR A 215 -3.71 -0.26 20.47
N LYS A 216 -4.55 0.16 21.44
CA LYS A 216 -4.91 1.56 21.65
C LYS A 216 -3.67 2.43 21.88
N GLU A 217 -2.70 1.92 22.63
CA GLU A 217 -1.45 2.61 22.95
C GLU A 217 -0.57 2.78 21.71
N GLN A 218 -0.51 1.77 20.83
CA GLN A 218 0.22 1.86 19.57
C GLN A 218 -0.41 2.90 18.65
N ALA A 219 -1.73 2.88 18.50
CA ALA A 219 -2.47 3.85 17.69
C ALA A 219 -2.29 5.27 18.21
N MET A 220 -2.41 5.48 19.53
CA MET A 220 -2.19 6.78 20.15
C MET A 220 -0.74 7.24 20.05
N ARG A 221 0.24 6.33 20.15
CA ARG A 221 1.65 6.66 19.92
C ARG A 221 1.88 7.11 18.48
N TRP A 222 1.36 6.36 17.51
CA TRP A 222 1.43 6.70 16.09
C TRP A 222 0.79 8.07 15.83
N ILE A 223 -0.38 8.35 16.42
CA ILE A 223 -1.03 9.67 16.32
C ILE A 223 -0.16 10.74 16.97
N ARG A 224 0.47 10.49 18.13
CA ARG A 224 1.37 11.48 18.76
C ARG A 224 2.61 11.73 17.93
N GLU A 225 3.16 10.73 17.27
CA GLU A 225 4.33 10.86 16.40
C GLU A 225 3.97 11.62 15.13
N THR A 226 2.86 11.26 14.47
CA THR A 226 2.33 11.99 13.31
C THR A 226 1.85 13.39 13.66
N LYS A 227 1.24 13.58 14.84
CA LYS A 227 0.94 14.92 15.37
C LYS A 227 2.20 15.66 15.75
N LYS A 228 3.24 15.06 16.32
CA LYS A 228 4.52 15.77 16.55
C LYS A 228 5.14 16.24 15.23
N LEU A 229 4.88 15.52 14.15
CA LEU A 229 5.19 15.96 12.79
C LEU A 229 4.25 17.07 12.27
N SER A 230 3.19 17.46 13.00
CA SER A 230 2.03 18.20 12.46
C SER A 230 1.45 19.40 13.26
N PRO A 231 1.98 19.94 14.40
CA PRO A 231 1.77 21.39 14.56
C PRO A 231 2.89 22.22 15.20
N GLN A 232 4.09 21.72 15.49
CA GLN A 232 5.20 22.60 15.86
C GLN A 232 6.48 22.08 15.24
N VAL A 233 7.01 22.86 14.31
CA VAL A 233 8.02 22.47 13.31
C VAL A 233 7.39 21.70 12.14
N MET A 234 6.45 22.35 11.42
CA MET A 234 6.64 22.39 9.96
C MET A 234 7.93 23.17 9.73
N THR A 235 9.08 22.52 9.91
CA THR A 235 10.22 22.94 9.13
C THR A 235 9.78 22.78 7.70
N GLU A 236 9.75 23.88 6.97
CA GLU A 236 9.67 23.98 5.52
C GLU A 236 10.76 23.16 4.78
N ASN A 237 11.35 22.14 5.42
CA ASN A 237 12.57 21.47 5.00
C ASN A 237 12.36 20.01 4.55
N SER A 238 11.17 19.43 4.71
CA SER A 238 10.88 18.14 4.08
C SER A 238 10.51 18.40 2.61
N PRO A 239 11.31 17.92 1.65
CA PRO A 239 11.07 18.17 0.23
C PRO A 239 9.72 17.63 -0.22
N GLU A 240 9.22 16.56 0.41
CA GLU A 240 7.93 15.96 0.14
C GLU A 240 6.78 16.95 0.40
N THR A 241 6.76 17.55 1.59
CA THR A 241 5.69 18.45 2.02
C THR A 241 5.65 19.69 1.13
N TYR A 242 6.84 20.23 0.84
CA TYR A 242 7.01 21.34 -0.09
C TYR A 242 6.47 21.01 -1.48
N LEU A 243 6.84 19.86 -2.06
CA LEU A 243 6.40 19.47 -3.41
C LEU A 243 4.90 19.18 -3.49
N LEU A 244 4.30 18.62 -2.43
CA LEU A 244 2.84 18.41 -2.37
C LEU A 244 2.08 19.73 -2.31
N GLN A 245 2.58 20.70 -1.54
CA GLN A 245 2.02 22.06 -1.52
C GLN A 245 2.19 22.74 -2.89
N TYR A 246 3.38 22.63 -3.49
CA TYR A 246 3.67 23.17 -4.83
C TYR A 246 2.71 22.60 -5.89
N LEU A 247 2.53 21.27 -5.89
CA LEU A 247 1.60 20.60 -6.79
C LEU A 247 0.16 21.10 -6.59
N ARG A 248 -0.30 21.21 -5.33
CA ARG A 248 -1.63 21.70 -4.98
C ARG A 248 -1.89 23.11 -5.52
N GLU A 249 -0.91 24.01 -5.40
CA GLU A 249 -1.00 25.38 -5.92
C GLU A 249 -1.15 25.41 -7.45
N ARG A 250 -0.45 24.51 -8.17
CA ARG A 250 -0.52 24.42 -9.64
C ARG A 250 -1.82 23.79 -10.16
N ILE A 251 -2.31 22.74 -9.52
CA ILE A 251 -3.56 22.08 -9.96
C ILE A 251 -4.84 22.73 -9.40
N LYS A 252 -4.72 23.63 -8.42
CA LYS A 252 -5.83 24.33 -7.73
C LYS A 252 -6.87 23.38 -7.12
N LYS A 253 -6.47 22.16 -6.75
CA LYS A 253 -7.29 21.12 -6.11
C LYS A 253 -6.41 20.30 -5.17
N GLN A 254 -7.02 19.56 -4.24
CA GLN A 254 -6.26 18.64 -3.39
C GLN A 254 -5.67 17.51 -4.25
N PRO A 255 -4.37 17.20 -4.13
CA PRO A 255 -3.76 16.07 -4.85
C PRO A 255 -4.44 14.75 -4.47
N SER A 256 -4.65 13.88 -5.46
CA SER A 256 -5.18 12.53 -5.21
C SER A 256 -4.10 11.63 -4.58
N ALA A 257 -4.51 10.52 -3.95
CA ALA A 257 -3.56 9.54 -3.39
C ALA A 257 -2.54 9.04 -4.42
N VAL A 258 -2.95 8.90 -5.70
CA VAL A 258 -2.06 8.51 -6.80
C VAL A 258 -1.00 9.58 -7.08
N GLN A 259 -1.38 10.86 -7.02
CA GLN A 259 -0.46 11.98 -7.22
C GLN A 259 0.51 12.12 -6.05
N ILE A 260 0.02 11.93 -4.82
CA ILE A 260 0.84 11.94 -3.61
C ILE A 260 1.90 10.85 -3.68
N ASN A 261 1.49 9.60 -3.94
CA ASN A 261 2.42 8.47 -4.08
C ASN A 261 3.42 8.68 -5.22
N MET A 262 3.01 9.33 -6.31
CA MET A 262 3.92 9.66 -7.40
C MET A 262 5.03 10.60 -6.94
N ILE A 263 4.71 11.67 -6.20
CA ILE A 263 5.73 12.61 -5.69
C ILE A 263 6.73 11.89 -4.78
N PHE A 264 6.27 11.02 -3.89
CA PHE A 264 7.15 10.21 -3.06
C PHE A 264 8.05 9.29 -3.88
N GLN A 265 7.50 8.60 -4.89
CA GLN A 265 8.28 7.75 -5.78
C GLN A 265 9.37 8.52 -6.50
N LEU A 266 9.12 9.76 -6.94
CA LEU A 266 10.12 10.58 -7.65
C LEU A 266 11.32 10.96 -6.76
N LEU A 267 11.10 11.13 -5.45
CA LEU A 267 12.16 11.43 -4.48
C LEU A 267 12.97 10.18 -4.08
N GLU A 268 12.32 9.01 -4.08
CA GLU A 268 12.91 7.75 -3.64
C GLU A 268 13.50 6.93 -4.81
N GLU A 269 14.16 5.81 -4.47
CA GLU A 269 14.60 4.83 -5.46
C GLU A 269 13.36 4.20 -6.15
N PRO A 270 13.36 4.01 -7.48
CA PRO A 270 14.52 4.04 -8.38
C PRO A 270 14.83 5.41 -9.03
N PHE A 271 14.00 6.43 -8.81
CA PHE A 271 14.09 7.68 -9.58
C PHE A 271 15.10 8.66 -8.97
N LYS A 272 15.00 8.93 -7.67
CA LYS A 272 15.92 9.79 -6.90
C LYS A 272 16.20 11.12 -7.60
N LEU A 273 15.12 11.82 -7.97
CA LEU A 273 15.19 13.17 -8.54
C LEU A 273 15.33 14.22 -7.43
N GLU A 274 16.10 15.27 -7.70
CA GLU A 274 16.16 16.40 -6.77
C GLU A 274 14.81 17.14 -6.70
N PRO A 275 14.45 17.75 -5.56
CA PRO A 275 13.18 18.47 -5.43
C PRO A 275 12.97 19.54 -6.50
N GLY A 276 14.02 20.29 -6.84
CA GLY A 276 13.97 21.30 -7.91
C GLY A 276 13.77 20.70 -9.31
N CYS A 277 14.19 19.46 -9.56
CA CYS A 277 13.89 18.75 -10.80
C CYS A 277 12.39 18.39 -10.86
N ILE A 278 11.82 17.95 -9.74
CA ILE A 278 10.40 17.62 -9.63
C ILE A 278 9.51 18.86 -9.78
N GLU A 279 9.92 20.02 -9.26
CA GLU A 279 9.22 21.30 -9.50
C GLU A 279 9.07 21.60 -10.99
N VAL A 280 10.17 21.50 -11.74
CA VAL A 280 10.21 21.75 -13.19
C VAL A 280 9.31 20.76 -13.93
N LEU A 281 9.32 19.49 -13.51
CA LEU A 281 8.44 18.46 -14.04
C LEU A 281 6.96 18.77 -13.79
N ILE A 282 6.60 19.20 -12.57
CA ILE A 282 5.24 19.62 -12.23
C ILE A 282 4.79 20.78 -13.12
N ASP A 283 5.61 21.82 -13.25
CA ASP A 283 5.29 22.99 -14.07
C ASP A 283 5.11 22.61 -15.54
N HIS A 284 6.04 21.80 -16.08
CA HIS A 284 5.98 21.33 -17.45
C HIS A 284 4.70 20.53 -17.72
N VAL A 285 4.44 19.49 -16.91
CA VAL A 285 3.28 18.60 -17.10
C VAL A 285 1.97 19.35 -16.94
N THR A 286 1.83 20.13 -15.87
CA THR A 286 0.57 20.85 -15.61
C THR A 286 0.28 21.89 -16.69
N THR A 287 1.30 22.58 -17.21
CA THR A 287 1.17 23.52 -18.32
C THR A 287 0.75 22.81 -19.62
N GLN A 288 1.40 21.71 -19.98
CA GLN A 288 1.07 20.93 -21.17
C GLN A 288 -0.35 20.36 -21.13
N ILE A 289 -0.78 19.85 -19.97
CA ILE A 289 -2.14 19.35 -19.79
C ILE A 289 -3.16 20.49 -19.80
N ALA A 290 -2.85 21.65 -19.21
CA ALA A 290 -3.71 22.82 -19.28
C ALA A 290 -3.90 23.32 -20.73
N ILE A 291 -2.85 23.35 -21.54
CA ILE A 291 -2.94 23.73 -22.97
C ILE A 291 -3.79 22.71 -23.75
N SER A 292 -3.59 21.41 -23.52
CA SER A 292 -4.22 20.37 -24.32
C SER A 292 -5.67 20.04 -23.93
N LYS A 293 -6.02 20.16 -22.64
CA LYS A 293 -7.32 19.79 -22.06
C LYS A 293 -8.09 20.96 -21.42
N GLY A 294 -7.48 22.13 -21.30
CA GLY A 294 -8.09 23.34 -20.72
C GLY A 294 -8.12 23.40 -19.19
N LYS A 295 -7.63 22.37 -18.48
CA LYS A 295 -7.52 22.33 -17.02
C LYS A 295 -6.19 21.68 -16.61
N PRO A 296 -5.46 22.25 -15.63
CA PRO A 296 -4.20 21.66 -15.16
C PRO A 296 -4.47 20.34 -14.43
N ASP A 297 -3.62 19.34 -14.69
CA ASP A 297 -3.64 18.06 -14.00
C ASP A 297 -2.25 17.43 -14.01
N PHE A 298 -2.03 16.43 -13.18
CA PHE A 298 -0.76 15.71 -13.06
C PHE A 298 -0.98 14.20 -13.20
N PRO A 299 -1.13 13.69 -14.44
CA PRO A 299 -1.51 12.30 -14.68
C PRO A 299 -0.31 11.35 -14.63
N LYS A 300 -0.37 10.35 -13.75
CA LYS A 300 0.67 9.34 -13.49
C LYS A 300 1.38 8.82 -14.74
N LYS A 301 0.63 8.26 -15.72
CA LYS A 301 1.22 7.67 -16.93
C LYS A 301 2.05 8.65 -17.76
N TYR A 302 1.62 9.90 -17.84
CA TYR A 302 2.34 10.92 -18.62
C TYR A 302 3.62 11.36 -17.91
N VAL A 303 3.54 11.50 -16.58
CA VAL A 303 4.69 11.80 -15.72
C VAL A 303 5.74 10.69 -15.83
N GLU A 304 5.34 9.42 -15.73
CA GLU A 304 6.25 8.27 -15.85
C GLU A 304 7.02 8.24 -17.17
N VAL A 305 6.37 8.56 -18.29
CA VAL A 305 7.02 8.61 -19.62
C VAL A 305 8.09 9.69 -19.67
N ILE A 306 7.80 10.90 -19.16
CA ILE A 306 8.77 12.00 -19.13
C ILE A 306 9.93 11.67 -18.19
N VAL A 307 9.62 11.14 -17.00
CA VAL A 307 10.63 10.77 -16.00
C VAL A 307 11.55 9.67 -16.52
N GLN A 308 11.02 8.69 -17.25
CA GLN A 308 11.82 7.65 -17.88
C GLN A 308 12.78 8.23 -18.93
N ASP A 309 12.33 9.12 -19.82
CA ASP A 309 13.19 9.82 -20.78
C ASP A 309 14.24 10.69 -20.08
N TRP A 310 13.88 11.36 -18.98
CA TRP A 310 14.81 12.15 -18.17
C TRP A 310 15.87 11.27 -17.51
N LEU A 311 15.49 10.11 -16.96
CA LEU A 311 16.44 9.17 -16.37
C LEU A 311 17.43 8.61 -17.41
N GLU A 312 16.95 8.27 -18.61
CA GLU A 312 17.80 7.77 -19.71
C GLU A 312 18.83 8.82 -20.17
N ARG A 313 18.53 10.11 -19.97
CA ARG A 313 19.41 11.24 -20.26
C ARG A 313 20.13 11.79 -19.03
N GLU A 314 20.05 11.09 -17.90
CA GLU A 314 20.68 11.47 -16.63
C GLU A 314 20.23 12.84 -16.08
N VAL A 315 19.02 13.28 -16.41
CA VAL A 315 18.41 14.53 -15.94
C VAL A 315 17.86 14.33 -14.53
N ARG A 316 18.69 14.63 -13.51
CA ARG A 316 18.32 14.52 -12.09
C ARG A 316 18.27 15.84 -11.33
N THR A 317 18.89 16.89 -11.87
CA THR A 317 19.00 18.20 -11.22
C THR A 317 18.07 19.22 -11.84
N ARG A 318 17.78 20.29 -11.10
CA ARG A 318 16.92 21.39 -11.58
C ARG A 318 17.42 22.01 -12.88
N GLU A 319 18.72 22.27 -12.98
CA GLU A 319 19.33 22.94 -14.15
C GLU A 319 19.24 22.07 -15.41
N ALA A 320 19.51 20.77 -15.27
CA ALA A 320 19.37 19.80 -16.36
C ALA A 320 17.91 19.72 -16.84
N ALA A 321 16.95 19.70 -15.91
CA ALA A 321 15.53 19.65 -16.22
C ALA A 321 15.05 20.90 -16.97
N ILE A 322 15.49 22.10 -16.56
CA ILE A 322 15.15 23.35 -17.27
C ILE A 322 15.66 23.29 -18.71
N LYS A 323 16.92 22.90 -18.91
CA LYS A 323 17.53 22.80 -20.24
C LYS A 323 16.80 21.78 -21.12
N GLU A 324 16.47 20.61 -20.58
CA GLU A 324 15.74 19.58 -21.32
C GLU A 324 14.33 20.05 -21.71
N VAL A 325 13.62 20.76 -20.82
CA VAL A 325 12.32 21.36 -21.14
C VAL A 325 12.43 22.45 -22.21
N GLU A 326 13.48 23.28 -22.18
CA GLU A 326 13.75 24.28 -23.23
C GLU A 326 14.02 23.62 -24.58
N GLU A 327 14.90 22.62 -24.62
CA GLU A 327 15.19 21.84 -25.84
C GLU A 327 13.92 21.15 -26.36
N TRP A 328 13.12 20.56 -25.48
CA TRP A 328 11.85 19.94 -25.85
C TRP A 328 10.89 20.97 -26.46
N ASN A 329 10.73 22.14 -25.84
CA ASN A 329 9.89 23.20 -26.38
C ASN A 329 10.39 23.70 -27.76
N GLN A 330 11.71 23.78 -27.96
CA GLN A 330 12.30 24.14 -29.25
C GLN A 330 12.06 23.06 -30.31
N ARG A 331 12.32 21.79 -29.99
CA ARG A 331 12.13 20.63 -30.90
C ARG A 331 10.69 20.54 -31.38
N TYR A 332 9.74 20.78 -30.49
CA TYR A 332 8.31 20.69 -30.81
C TYR A 332 7.66 22.04 -31.17
N SER A 333 8.47 23.09 -31.38
CA SER A 333 8.02 24.44 -31.77
C SER A 333 6.87 24.98 -30.90
N MET A 334 6.90 24.66 -29.61
CA MET A 334 6.06 25.33 -28.62
C MET A 334 6.67 26.72 -28.42
N LYS A 335 6.05 27.77 -28.97
CA LYS A 335 6.45 29.14 -28.63
C LYS A 335 6.39 29.27 -27.10
N PRO A 336 7.49 29.63 -26.42
CA PRO A 336 7.45 29.85 -24.99
C PRO A 336 6.40 30.93 -24.71
N LEU A 337 5.45 30.64 -23.82
CA LEU A 337 4.52 31.64 -23.33
C LEU A 337 5.33 32.55 -22.40
N ASP A 338 5.53 33.80 -22.83
CA ASP A 338 6.02 34.88 -21.97
C ASP A 338 5.07 35.01 -20.77
N VAL A 339 5.41 34.35 -19.67
CA VAL A 339 4.79 34.57 -18.38
C VAL A 339 5.52 35.74 -17.76
N TYR A 340 5.10 36.96 -18.07
CA TYR A 340 5.02 38.15 -17.20
C TYR A 340 4.71 39.38 -18.07
N GLY A 341 3.50 39.94 -17.94
CA GLY A 341 3.27 41.35 -18.29
C GLY A 341 2.07 41.64 -19.20
N THR A 342 1.11 42.35 -18.60
CA THR A 342 0.16 43.27 -19.24
C THR A 342 -1.12 42.69 -19.86
N LYS A 343 -2.24 43.05 -19.22
CA LYS A 343 -3.60 42.85 -19.71
C LYS A 343 -3.82 43.65 -20.99
N GLU A 344 -3.80 43.00 -22.15
CA GLU A 344 -4.53 43.50 -23.31
C GLU A 344 -5.57 42.48 -23.76
N ARG A 345 -6.82 42.96 -23.87
CA ARG A 345 -7.97 42.20 -24.34
C ARG A 345 -7.76 41.89 -25.82
N PHE A 346 -7.51 40.63 -26.16
CA PHE A 346 -7.57 40.18 -27.55
C PHE A 346 -8.95 39.62 -27.92
N SER A 347 -9.46 40.19 -29.00
CA SER A 347 -10.68 39.83 -29.72
C SER A 347 -10.61 38.41 -30.29
N ILE A 348 -11.74 37.71 -30.23
CA ILE A 348 -11.91 36.35 -30.74
C ILE A 348 -11.75 36.35 -32.28
N LEU A 349 -10.73 35.65 -32.79
CA LEU A 349 -10.62 35.22 -34.19
C LEU A 349 -10.79 33.69 -34.30
N PRO A 350 -11.25 33.18 -35.47
CA PRO A 350 -11.87 31.87 -35.58
C PRO A 350 -10.85 30.72 -35.56
N LYS A 351 -11.28 29.59 -35.00
CA LYS A 351 -10.52 28.34 -34.86
C LYS A 351 -9.99 27.86 -36.22
N SER A 352 -8.67 27.82 -36.39
CA SER A 352 -8.03 27.23 -37.57
C SER A 352 -7.99 25.69 -37.48
N LYS A 353 -8.19 25.04 -38.63
CA LYS A 353 -8.25 23.57 -38.81
C LYS A 353 -6.89 22.85 -38.65
N THR A 354 -5.83 23.54 -38.21
CA THR A 354 -4.48 22.98 -38.13
C THR A 354 -4.22 22.17 -36.86
N SER A 355 -4.99 22.37 -35.78
CA SER A 355 -4.73 21.67 -34.51
C SER A 355 -5.16 20.19 -34.49
N SER A 356 -6.03 19.77 -35.41
CA SER A 356 -6.45 18.37 -35.52
C SER A 356 -5.42 17.50 -36.23
N LYS A 357 -4.57 18.08 -37.09
CA LYS A 357 -3.58 17.33 -37.88
C LYS A 357 -2.32 17.00 -37.08
N VAL A 358 -1.89 17.94 -36.21
CA VAL A 358 -0.73 17.73 -35.33
C VAL A 358 -1.03 16.71 -34.22
N LYS A 359 -2.27 16.67 -33.71
CA LYS A 359 -2.68 15.67 -32.71
C LYS A 359 -2.73 14.24 -33.27
N SER A 360 -2.98 14.06 -34.58
CA SER A 360 -3.01 12.71 -35.17
C SER A 360 -1.62 12.16 -35.42
N GLU A 361 -0.67 12.97 -35.90
CA GLU A 361 0.71 12.52 -36.15
C GLU A 361 1.43 12.09 -34.85
N TYR A 362 1.29 12.85 -33.77
CA TYR A 362 1.91 12.51 -32.47
C TYR A 362 1.39 11.20 -31.86
N LEU A 363 0.08 10.94 -31.96
CA LEU A 363 -0.52 9.69 -31.48
C LEU A 363 -0.14 8.48 -32.34
N GLU A 364 0.22 8.71 -33.61
CA GLU A 364 0.64 7.67 -34.54
C GLU A 364 2.11 7.30 -34.32
N GLU A 365 2.97 8.26 -34.00
CA GLU A 365 4.37 8.01 -33.61
C GLU A 365 4.47 7.26 -32.28
N LEU A 366 3.65 7.61 -31.28
CA LEU A 366 3.60 6.90 -30.01
C LEU A 366 3.15 5.43 -30.16
N ARG A 367 2.20 5.15 -31.07
CA ARG A 367 1.80 3.77 -31.40
C ARG A 367 2.90 3.01 -32.14
N LYS A 368 3.64 3.66 -33.05
CA LYS A 368 4.77 3.03 -33.74
C LYS A 368 5.93 2.71 -32.79
N ALA A 369 6.09 3.47 -31.72
CA ALA A 369 7.03 3.19 -30.64
C ALA A 369 6.58 2.05 -29.68
N GLY A 370 5.45 1.38 -29.95
CA GLY A 370 5.00 0.23 -29.15
C GLY A 370 4.36 0.59 -27.81
N LEU A 371 4.19 1.88 -27.52
CA LEU A 371 3.48 2.37 -26.33
C LEU A 371 1.98 2.40 -26.63
N LYS A 372 1.23 1.49 -25.97
CA LYS A 372 -0.23 1.36 -26.12
C LYS A 372 -1.02 2.38 -25.30
#